data_AF-A0A7W1SH42-F1
#
_entry.id   AF-A0A7W1SH42-F1
#
_cell.length_a   1.000
_cell.length_b   1.000
_cell.length_c   1.000
_cell.angle_alpha   90.00
_cell.angle_beta   90.00
_cell.angle_gamma   90.00
#
_symmetry.space_group_name_H-M   'P 1'
#
loop_
_entity.id
_entity.type
_entity.pdbx_description
1 polymer ?
#
loop_
_entity_poly.entity_id
_entity_poly.type
_entity_poly.pdbx_seq_one_letter_code
_entity_poly.pdbx_strand_id
1 'polypeptide(L)' 'MKKTLHVDESLLRDARAASGAATDTETVRLGLEALVRRGAYERLRALRGSEPGARAAPRRRERPSRVKPSAA' A
#
# COMPACT_ATOMS: atom_id res chain seq x y z
N MET A 1 1.21 20.20 18.16
CA MET A 1 0.20 21.25 18.34
C MET A 1 -1.08 20.60 18.83
N LYS A 2 -1.74 21.12 19.89
CA LYS A 2 -3.06 20.64 20.31
C LYS A 2 -4.14 21.33 19.47
N LYS A 3 -5.11 20.57 18.98
CA LYS A 3 -6.24 21.08 18.19
C LYS A 3 -7.52 20.40 18.68
N THR A 4 -8.63 21.12 18.63
CA THR A 4 -9.96 20.58 18.92
C THR A 4 -10.72 20.48 17.61
N LEU A 5 -11.27 19.31 17.30
CA LEU A 5 -11.94 19.01 16.04
C LEU A 5 -13.23 18.26 16.35
N HIS A 6 -14.28 18.50 15.56
CA HIS A 6 -15.49 17.69 15.57
C HIS A 6 -15.30 16.52 14.61
N VAL A 7 -15.46 15.29 15.12
CA VAL A 7 -15.32 14.06 14.35
C VAL A 7 -16.53 13.18 14.66
N ASP A 8 -17.04 12.49 13.64
CA ASP A 8 -18.09 11.50 13.84
C ASP A 8 -17.55 10.31 14.65
N GLU A 9 -18.28 9.94 15.71
CA GLU A 9 -17.86 8.89 16.65
C GLU A 9 -17.80 7.51 15.97
N SER A 10 -18.75 7.21 15.09
CA SER A 10 -18.78 5.93 14.39
C SER A 10 -17.59 5.79 13.46
N LEU A 11 -17.25 6.87 12.74
CA LEU A 11 -16.07 6.94 11.88
C LEU A 11 -14.77 6.78 12.68
N LEU A 12 -14.64 7.46 13.83
CA LEU A 12 -13.44 7.39 14.66
C LEU A 12 -13.23 5.98 15.21
N ARG A 13 -14.31 5.33 15.66
CA ARG A 13 -14.28 3.94 16.14
C ARG A 13 -13.87 2.96 15.05
N ASP A 14 -14.45 3.09 13.86
CA ASP A 14 -14.14 2.22 12.73
C ASP A 14 -12.70 2.41 12.26
N ALA A 15 -12.23 3.66 12.21
CA ALA A 15 -10.83 3.98 11.90
C ALA A 15 -9.86 3.42 12.95
N ARG A 16 -10.22 3.46 14.24
CA ARG A 16 -9.40 2.89 15.32
C ARG A 16 -9.32 1.37 15.21
N ALA A 17 -10.44 0.70 14.95
CA ALA A 17 -10.48 -0.74 14.71
C ALA A 17 -9.65 -1.15 13.48
N ALA A 18 -9.75 -0.40 12.38
CA ALA A 18 -9.00 -0.67 11.16
C ALA A 18 -7.49 -0.38 11.28
N SER A 19 -7.10 0.64 12.05
CA SER A 19 -5.71 1.04 12.24
C SER A 19 -5.00 0.27 13.36
N GLY A 20 -5.74 -0.36 14.28
CA GLY A 20 -5.18 -1.01 15.47
C GLY A 20 -4.66 -0.03 16.51
N ALA A 21 -5.06 1.25 16.45
CA ALA A 21 -4.55 2.30 17.32
C ALA A 21 -5.06 2.16 18.76
N ALA A 22 -4.18 2.44 19.72
CA ALA A 22 -4.50 2.41 21.14
C ALA A 22 -5.26 3.65 21.59
N THR A 23 -5.17 4.78 20.86
CA THR A 23 -5.81 6.04 21.24
C THR A 23 -6.44 6.76 20.04
N ASP A 24 -7.36 7.69 20.31
CA ASP A 24 -7.98 8.50 19.26
C ASP A 24 -6.97 9.42 18.57
N THR A 25 -6.01 9.94 19.33
CA THR A 25 -4.95 10.80 18.77
C THR A 25 -4.07 10.01 17.82
N GLU A 26 -3.72 8.78 18.19
CA GLU A 26 -2.96 7.86 17.33
C GLU A 26 -3.78 7.47 16.09
N THR A 27 -5.08 7.22 16.23
CA THR A 27 -5.99 6.93 15.12
C THR A 27 -5.96 8.06 14.09
N VAL A 28 -6.11 9.31 14.55
CA VAL A 28 -6.07 10.50 13.68
C VAL A 28 -4.69 10.64 13.02
N ARG A 29 -3.60 10.43 13.76
CA ARG A 29 -2.24 10.47 13.22
C ARG A 29 -2.06 9.45 12.09
N LEU A 30 -2.42 8.19 12.33
CA LEU A 30 -2.30 7.11 11.34
C LEU A 30 -3.18 7.39 10.11
N GLY A 31 -4.38 7.95 10.31
CA GLY A 31 -5.26 8.38 9.23
C GLY A 31 -4.62 9.46 8.35
N LEU A 32 -4.01 10.49 8.96
CA LEU A 32 -3.32 11.55 8.22
C LEU A 32 -2.09 11.00 7.46
N GLU A 33 -1.29 10.15 8.09
CA GLU A 33 -0.16 9.48 7.43
C GLU A 33 -0.63 8.60 6.26
N ALA A 34 -1.77 7.91 6.39
CA ALA A 34 -2.37 7.16 5.31
C ALA A 34 -2.81 8.04 4.13
N LEU A 35 -3.39 9.22 4.38
CA LEU A 35 -3.76 10.18 3.33
C LEU A 35 -2.52 10.72 2.59
N VAL A 36 -1.44 11.02 3.32
CA VAL A 36 -0.16 11.44 2.72
C VAL A 36 0.40 10.34 1.82
N ARG A 37 0.43 9.09 2.31
CA ARG A 37 0.88 7.93 1.53
C ARG A 37 0.04 7.74 0.27
N ARG A 38 -1.28 7.83 0.38
CA ARG A 38 -2.21 7.75 -0.76
C ARG A 38 -1.88 8.80 -1.82
N GLY A 39 -1.74 10.06 -1.43
CA GLY A 39 -1.39 11.13 -2.38
C GLY A 39 -0.01 10.93 -3.02
N ALA A 40 0.97 10.38 -2.28
CA ALA A 40 2.26 10.01 -2.84
C ALA A 40 2.13 8.89 -3.88
N TYR A 41 1.34 7.85 -3.60
CA TYR A 41 1.07 6.80 -4.58
C TYR A 41 0.36 7.31 -5.82
N GLU A 42 -0.61 8.22 -5.69
CA GLU A 42 -1.28 8.83 -6.83
C GLU A 42 -0.30 9.60 -7.73
N ARG A 43 0.63 10.38 -7.14
CA ARG A 43 1.70 11.05 -7.89
C ARG A 43 2.64 10.06 -8.59
N LEU A 44 3.04 8.98 -7.92
CA LEU A 44 3.88 7.95 -8.54
C LEU A 44 3.16 7.21 -9.67
N ARG A 45 1.87 6.93 -9.51
CA ARG A 45 1.05 6.29 -10.55
C ARG A 45 0.92 7.18 -11.79
N ALA A 46 0.87 8.49 -11.63
CA ALA A 46 0.84 9.44 -12.74
C ALA A 46 2.13 9.38 -13.60
N LEU A 47 3.26 8.96 -13.02
CA LEU A 47 4.54 8.77 -13.73
C LEU A 47 4.66 7.38 -14.38
N ARG A 48 3.65 6.52 -14.30
CA ARG A 48 3.73 5.16 -14.84
C ARG A 48 3.90 5.21 -16.37
N GLY A 49 5.02 4.67 -16.84
CA GLY A 49 5.33 4.59 -18.28
C GLY A 49 5.81 5.90 -18.90
N SER A 50 6.03 6.95 -18.10
CA SER A 50 6.57 8.22 -18.58
C SER A 50 8.09 8.20 -18.76
N GLU A 51 8.80 7.16 -18.30
CA GLU A 51 10.25 7.03 -18.42
C GLU A 51 10.63 6.46 -19.80
N PRO A 52 11.20 7.26 -20.73
CA PRO A 52 11.38 6.85 -22.13
C PRO A 52 12.36 5.69 -22.32
N GLY A 53 13.31 5.54 -21.41
CA GLY A 53 14.34 4.49 -21.45
C GLY A 53 14.00 3.23 -20.66
N ALA A 54 12.85 3.18 -19.97
CA ALA A 54 12.53 2.07 -19.09
C ALA A 54 12.37 0.75 -19.87
N ARG A 55 13.08 -0.29 -19.42
CA ARG A 55 12.96 -1.66 -19.96
C ARG A 55 12.49 -2.61 -18.87
N ALA A 56 11.70 -3.60 -19.25
CA ALA A 56 11.24 -4.63 -18.31
C ALA A 56 12.42 -5.38 -17.68
N ALA A 57 12.37 -5.61 -16.37
CA ALA A 57 13.37 -6.43 -15.69
C ALA A 57 13.37 -7.86 -16.27
N PRO A 58 14.52 -8.56 -16.29
CA PRO A 58 14.60 -9.94 -16.76
C PRO A 58 13.58 -10.82 -16.03
N ARG A 59 12.78 -11.58 -16.80
CA ARG A 59 11.82 -12.51 -16.20
C ARG A 59 12.57 -13.64 -15.50
N ARG A 60 12.31 -13.82 -14.20
CA ARG A 60 12.78 -15.01 -13.48
C ARG A 60 12.03 -16.23 -14.00
N ARG A 61 12.67 -17.00 -14.88
CA ARG A 61 12.17 -18.30 -15.34
C ARG A 61 12.63 -19.38 -14.37
N GLU A 62 11.73 -20.26 -13.97
CA GLU A 62 12.12 -21.48 -13.26
C GLU A 62 12.96 -22.36 -14.18
N ARG A 63 13.93 -23.08 -13.61
CA ARG A 63 14.77 -24.00 -14.38
C ARG A 63 13.84 -25.09 -14.93
N PRO A 64 13.87 -25.40 -16.23
CA PRO A 64 12.98 -26.41 -16.80
C PRO A 64 13.14 -27.70 -16.00
N SER A 65 12.03 -28.19 -15.45
CA SER A 65 12.01 -29.48 -14.76
C SER A 65 12.36 -30.55 -15.78
N ARG A 66 13.37 -31.35 -15.46
CA ARG A 66 13.84 -32.42 -16.34
C ARG A 66 12.83 -33.56 -16.22
N VAL A 67 11.71 -33.46 -16.94
CA VAL A 67 10.73 -34.55 -17.04
C VAL A 67 11.44 -35.73 -17.69
N LYS A 68 11.69 -36.80 -16.91
CA LYS A 68 12.19 -38.06 -17.46
C LYS A 68 11.01 -38.74 -18.17
N PRO A 69 11.14 -39.21 -19.42
CA PRO A 69 10.09 -39.99 -20.04
C PRO A 69 9.90 -41.29 -19.25
N SER A 70 8.66 -41.59 -18.89
CA SER A 70 8.28 -42.88 -18.30
C SER A 70 8.53 -43.97 -19.32
N ALA A 71 9.29 -45.00 -18.94
CA ALA A 71 9.45 -46.20 -19.75
C ALA A 71 8.09 -46.90 -19.92
N ALA A 72 7.79 -47.32 -21.14
CA ALA A 72 6.65 -48.16 -21.51
C ALA A 72 7.00 -49.64 -21.33
#